data_AF-A0A433X8Y4-F1
#
_entry.id   AF-A0A433X8Y4-F1
#
_cell.length_a   1.000
_cell.length_b   1.000
_cell.length_c   1.000
_cell.angle_alpha   90.00
_cell.angle_beta   90.00
_cell.angle_gamma   90.00
#
_symmetry.space_group_name_H-M   'P 1'
#
loop_
_entity.id
_entity.type
_entity.pdbx_description
1 polymer ?
#
loop_
_entity_poly.entity_id
_entity_poly.type
_entity_poly.pdbx_seq_one_letter_code
_entity_poly.pdbx_strand_id
1 'polypeptide(L)'
;MGQRANLIIVRNESYELYYSHWCANTLPQDLFWGEQYAIQFIEMQTRVDESGWLDDVWAEGGAILDLDKKKLIFYGGEDLLYDIPLRKLYLKLMRTTWQDWEIEWAYEGILDLATYVGYPKEKVLTSSEIDINYLSLAPPEEKSWVDTVASVKFSQNELLLFPISGGVDIYLSYGPDLINNIDKSFGYKSISLKEWSKDFPMGGFHIDITSNRLEYWHANDIPNISQELRSKWPDWDVIENYDNYESQYNSTNGLLEFQDISQHQLLRELKVLLLSEPSNPINAIECFIKKEADAGKKVEVNPHALKNDRYELPKNVKEEILEFAIDNL
;
A
#
# COMPACT_ATOMS: atom_id res chain seq x y z
N MET A 1 -3.77 8.47 -18.14
CA MET A 1 -3.44 9.02 -16.82
C MET A 1 -4.71 9.01 -16.00
N GLY A 2 -4.67 8.37 -14.85
CA GLY A 2 -5.77 8.21 -13.91
C GLY A 2 -5.19 7.79 -12.56
N GLN A 3 -6.05 7.75 -11.55
CA GLN A 3 -5.81 7.20 -10.22
C GLN A 3 -7.04 6.35 -9.89
N ARG A 4 -7.11 5.18 -10.51
CA ARG A 4 -8.36 4.43 -10.69
C ARG A 4 -8.65 3.55 -9.50
N ALA A 5 -9.91 3.52 -9.11
CA ALA A 5 -10.35 2.70 -7.99
C ALA A 5 -11.68 2.02 -8.24
N ASN A 6 -11.81 0.81 -7.68
CA ASN A 6 -13.10 0.18 -7.46
C ASN A 6 -13.56 0.43 -6.02
N LEU A 7 -14.80 0.90 -5.89
CA LEU A 7 -15.46 1.10 -4.60
C LEU A 7 -16.67 0.18 -4.53
N ILE A 8 -16.86 -0.47 -3.40
CA ILE A 8 -17.86 -1.51 -3.23
C ILE A 8 -18.69 -1.20 -2.00
N ILE A 9 -20.02 -1.28 -2.12
CA ILE A 9 -20.94 -1.27 -0.97
C ILE A 9 -21.59 -2.64 -0.87
N VAL A 10 -21.44 -3.32 0.26
CA VAL A 10 -22.12 -4.59 0.56
C VAL A 10 -23.36 -4.30 1.43
N ARG A 11 -24.50 -4.81 1.01
CA ARG A 11 -25.80 -4.70 1.68
C ARG A 11 -26.71 -5.87 1.34
N ASN A 12 -27.37 -6.43 2.34
CA ASN A 12 -28.23 -7.61 2.22
C ASN A 12 -27.54 -8.77 1.48
N GLU A 13 -26.30 -9.09 1.87
CA GLU A 13 -25.49 -10.19 1.31
C GLU A 13 -25.18 -10.05 -0.20
N SER A 14 -25.36 -8.85 -0.76
CA SER A 14 -25.05 -8.52 -2.15
C SER A 14 -24.19 -7.27 -2.22
N TYR A 15 -23.46 -7.06 -3.32
CA TYR A 15 -22.62 -5.89 -3.46
C TYR A 15 -23.00 -5.03 -4.68
N GLU A 16 -22.75 -3.73 -4.54
CA GLU A 16 -22.81 -2.75 -5.62
C GLU A 16 -21.39 -2.28 -5.93
N LEU A 17 -21.03 -2.27 -7.22
CA LEU A 17 -19.71 -1.84 -7.69
C LEU A 17 -19.75 -0.44 -8.28
N TYR A 18 -18.78 0.36 -7.90
CA TYR A 18 -18.59 1.72 -8.37
C TYR A 18 -17.15 1.88 -8.88
N TYR A 19 -17.02 2.71 -9.92
CA TYR A 19 -15.76 3.05 -10.54
C TYR A 19 -15.49 4.54 -10.40
N SER A 20 -14.26 4.86 -10.00
CA SER A 20 -13.70 6.21 -10.06
C SER A 20 -12.41 6.22 -10.87
N HIS A 21 -12.25 7.26 -11.69
CA HIS A 21 -11.04 7.45 -12.48
C HIS A 21 -9.92 8.15 -11.70
N TRP A 22 -10.23 8.75 -10.53
CA TRP A 22 -9.35 9.70 -9.86
C TRP A 22 -9.18 9.52 -8.35
N CYS A 23 -9.99 8.71 -7.68
CA CYS A 23 -9.99 8.75 -6.22
C CYS A 23 -8.95 7.84 -5.55
N ALA A 24 -8.21 7.00 -6.28
CA ALA A 24 -7.28 6.05 -5.65
C ALA A 24 -6.29 6.72 -4.69
N ASN A 25 -5.73 7.88 -5.07
CA ASN A 25 -4.83 8.66 -4.21
C ASN A 25 -5.55 9.53 -3.16
N THR A 26 -6.86 9.74 -3.27
CA THR A 26 -7.65 10.54 -2.31
C THR A 26 -8.48 9.69 -1.35
N LEU A 27 -8.49 8.36 -1.49
CA LEU A 27 -9.25 7.47 -0.62
C LEU A 27 -9.04 7.73 0.87
N PRO A 28 -7.81 7.99 1.37
CA PRO A 28 -7.64 8.34 2.77
C PRO A 28 -8.43 9.59 3.19
N GLN A 29 -8.46 10.63 2.35
CA GLN A 29 -9.22 11.85 2.61
C GLN A 29 -10.72 11.66 2.43
N ASP A 30 -11.15 10.77 1.56
CA ASP A 30 -12.58 10.57 1.27
C ASP A 30 -13.25 9.67 2.33
N LEU A 31 -12.51 8.70 2.89
CA LEU A 31 -13.04 7.70 3.83
C LEU A 31 -12.88 8.08 5.31
N PHE A 32 -11.92 8.94 5.68
CA PHE A 32 -11.57 9.17 7.10
C PHE A 32 -12.74 9.65 7.99
N TRP A 33 -13.69 10.38 7.42
CA TRP A 33 -14.67 11.17 8.19
C TRP A 33 -15.82 10.36 8.80
N GLY A 34 -15.95 9.08 8.45
CA GLY A 34 -16.98 8.18 9.00
C GLY A 34 -17.95 7.66 7.95
N GLU A 35 -18.75 6.68 8.37
CA GLU A 35 -19.69 5.90 7.54
C GLU A 35 -20.58 6.76 6.64
N GLN A 36 -21.30 7.73 7.20
CA GLN A 36 -22.28 8.52 6.44
C GLN A 36 -21.66 9.29 5.28
N TYR A 37 -20.44 9.77 5.47
CA TYR A 37 -19.70 10.52 4.46
C TYR A 37 -19.08 9.60 3.41
N ALA A 38 -18.56 8.45 3.83
CA ALA A 38 -18.03 7.45 2.92
C ALA A 38 -19.13 6.89 2.00
N ILE A 39 -20.33 6.59 2.52
CA ILE A 39 -21.47 6.16 1.70
C ILE A 39 -21.79 7.21 0.62
N GLN A 40 -21.96 8.47 1.03
CA GLN A 40 -22.29 9.56 0.11
C GLN A 40 -21.21 9.73 -0.95
N PHE A 41 -19.94 9.67 -0.56
CA PHE A 41 -18.81 9.73 -1.48
C PHE A 41 -18.85 8.58 -2.52
N ILE A 42 -19.03 7.33 -2.07
CA ILE A 42 -19.04 6.16 -2.95
C ILE A 42 -20.23 6.21 -3.92
N GLU A 43 -21.42 6.53 -3.43
CA GLU A 43 -22.64 6.57 -4.25
C GLU A 43 -22.62 7.69 -5.32
N MET A 44 -21.80 8.74 -5.15
CA MET A 44 -21.56 9.76 -6.19
C MET A 44 -20.72 9.25 -7.37
N GLN A 45 -19.97 8.16 -7.18
CA GLN A 45 -19.12 7.61 -8.22
C GLN A 45 -19.93 6.88 -9.29
N THR A 46 -19.25 6.43 -10.35
CA THR A 46 -19.95 5.79 -11.48
C THR A 46 -20.29 4.36 -11.11
N ARG A 47 -21.57 4.06 -10.85
CA ARG A 47 -22.02 2.68 -10.68
C ARG A 47 -21.78 1.88 -11.97
N VAL A 48 -21.22 0.69 -11.82
CA VAL A 48 -20.88 -0.23 -12.92
C VAL A 48 -21.36 -1.65 -12.58
N ASP A 49 -21.45 -2.51 -13.58
CA ASP A 49 -21.69 -3.95 -13.39
C ASP A 49 -20.38 -4.69 -13.14
N GLU A 50 -20.43 -6.03 -13.04
CA GLU A 50 -19.24 -6.87 -12.79
C GLU A 50 -18.12 -6.71 -13.83
N SER A 51 -18.41 -6.22 -15.04
CA SER A 51 -17.36 -5.96 -16.04
C SER A 51 -16.52 -4.72 -15.72
N GLY A 52 -16.94 -3.92 -14.74
CA GLY A 52 -16.23 -2.74 -14.25
C GLY A 52 -15.17 -3.01 -13.18
N TRP A 53 -14.97 -4.29 -12.78
CA TRP A 53 -13.81 -4.66 -11.97
C TRP A 53 -12.52 -4.36 -12.74
N LEU A 54 -11.58 -3.74 -12.04
CA LEU A 54 -10.22 -3.53 -12.49
C LEU A 54 -9.37 -4.75 -12.15
N ASP A 55 -8.31 -4.96 -12.91
CA ASP A 55 -7.25 -5.90 -12.57
C ASP A 55 -6.18 -5.23 -11.69
N ASP A 56 -5.25 -6.02 -11.20
CA ASP A 56 -4.07 -5.64 -10.42
C ASP A 56 -3.13 -4.64 -11.12
N VAL A 57 -3.22 -4.50 -12.44
CA VAL A 57 -2.41 -3.52 -13.20
C VAL A 57 -3.08 -2.14 -13.22
N TRP A 58 -4.42 -2.11 -13.25
CA TRP A 58 -5.19 -0.88 -13.38
C TRP A 58 -5.82 -0.37 -12.08
N ALA A 59 -5.95 -1.21 -11.06
CA ALA A 59 -6.53 -0.87 -9.77
C ALA A 59 -5.49 -0.23 -8.83
N GLU A 60 -5.41 1.10 -8.83
CA GLU A 60 -4.45 1.86 -8.02
C GLU A 60 -4.96 2.12 -6.58
N GLY A 61 -6.19 1.73 -6.29
CA GLY A 61 -6.82 1.85 -4.98
C GLY A 61 -8.20 1.21 -4.97
N GLY A 62 -8.79 1.06 -3.78
CA GLY A 62 -10.15 0.57 -3.68
C GLY A 62 -10.65 0.47 -2.25
N ALA A 63 -11.96 0.30 -2.10
CA ALA A 63 -12.58 0.16 -0.79
C ALA A 63 -13.82 -0.73 -0.84
N ILE A 64 -14.03 -1.52 0.21
CA ILE A 64 -15.28 -2.21 0.53
C ILE A 64 -15.85 -1.58 1.78
N LEU A 65 -17.10 -1.14 1.67
CA LEU A 65 -17.95 -0.75 2.77
C LEU A 65 -19.02 -1.81 2.98
N ASP A 66 -18.81 -2.71 3.94
CA ASP A 66 -19.78 -3.75 4.30
C ASP A 66 -20.72 -3.24 5.39
N LEU A 67 -21.92 -2.83 4.98
CA LEU A 67 -22.95 -2.30 5.87
C LEU A 67 -23.57 -3.40 6.74
N ASP A 68 -23.57 -4.66 6.27
CA ASP A 68 -24.17 -5.79 7.00
C ASP A 68 -23.29 -6.17 8.19
N LYS A 69 -21.96 -6.09 8.05
CA LYS A 69 -20.98 -6.43 9.09
C LYS A 69 -20.36 -5.24 9.79
N LYS A 70 -20.63 -4.01 9.34
CA LYS A 70 -19.91 -2.79 9.75
C LYS A 70 -18.40 -2.94 9.58
N LYS A 71 -17.96 -3.30 8.38
CA LYS A 71 -16.54 -3.50 8.06
C LYS A 71 -16.11 -2.63 6.89
N LEU A 72 -15.01 -1.90 7.07
CA LEU A 72 -14.33 -1.15 6.02
C LEU A 72 -12.98 -1.81 5.72
N ILE A 73 -12.77 -2.16 4.45
CA ILE A 73 -11.49 -2.66 3.94
C ILE A 73 -11.07 -1.73 2.81
N PHE A 74 -9.85 -1.21 2.82
CA PHE A 74 -9.41 -0.31 1.75
C PHE A 74 -7.90 -0.33 1.57
N TYR A 75 -7.44 0.13 0.40
CA TYR A 75 -6.05 0.39 0.08
C TYR A 75 -5.96 1.56 -0.91
N GLY A 76 -4.77 2.11 -1.07
CA GLY A 76 -4.50 3.29 -1.90
C GLY A 76 -4.11 4.51 -1.06
N GLY A 77 -4.07 5.68 -1.69
CA GLY A 77 -3.47 6.87 -1.09
C GLY A 77 -1.94 6.81 -1.17
N GLU A 78 -1.37 7.61 -2.08
CA GLU A 78 0.06 7.58 -2.43
C GLU A 78 0.97 7.62 -1.18
N ASP A 79 0.70 8.51 -0.23
CA ASP A 79 1.51 8.63 0.98
C ASP A 79 1.34 7.44 1.94
N LEU A 80 0.11 6.96 2.15
CA LEU A 80 -0.19 5.87 3.11
C LEU A 80 0.16 4.48 2.57
N LEU A 81 0.17 4.32 1.26
CA LEU A 81 0.53 3.07 0.63
C LEU A 81 1.98 2.69 0.94
N TYR A 82 2.88 3.68 0.95
CA TYR A 82 4.31 3.45 1.10
C TYR A 82 4.84 3.71 2.52
N ASP A 83 4.21 4.57 3.32
CA ASP A 83 4.64 4.88 4.68
C ASP A 83 3.84 4.08 5.73
N ILE A 84 4.42 2.95 6.18
CA ILE A 84 3.82 2.08 7.19
C ILE A 84 3.54 2.81 8.52
N PRO A 85 4.50 3.54 9.13
CA PRO A 85 4.23 4.31 10.34
C PRO A 85 3.06 5.28 10.21
N LEU A 86 2.99 6.04 9.11
CA LEU A 86 1.92 6.98 8.83
C LEU A 86 0.58 6.25 8.66
N ARG A 87 0.55 5.14 7.92
CA ARG A 87 -0.62 4.26 7.77
C ARG A 87 -1.12 3.70 9.10
N LYS A 88 -0.23 3.16 9.95
CA LYS A 88 -0.60 2.63 11.27
C LYS A 88 -1.24 3.71 12.14
N LEU A 89 -0.70 4.93 12.15
CA LEU A 89 -1.29 6.05 12.89
C LEU A 89 -2.64 6.49 12.28
N TYR A 90 -2.74 6.57 10.96
CA TYR A 90 -3.99 6.87 10.25
C TYR A 90 -5.10 5.89 10.64
N LEU A 91 -4.84 4.59 10.55
CA LEU A 91 -5.81 3.55 10.91
C LEU A 91 -6.21 3.62 12.39
N LYS A 92 -5.27 3.98 13.28
CA LYS A 92 -5.57 4.19 14.70
C LYS A 92 -6.56 5.36 14.91
N LEU A 93 -6.34 6.49 14.25
CA LEU A 93 -7.25 7.63 14.29
C LEU A 93 -8.60 7.31 13.66
N MET A 94 -8.60 6.63 12.52
CA MET A 94 -9.82 6.27 11.78
C MET A 94 -10.74 5.35 12.58
N ARG A 95 -10.20 4.42 13.37
CA ARG A 95 -11.01 3.60 14.29
C ARG A 95 -11.75 4.42 15.35
N THR A 96 -11.29 5.62 15.67
CA THR A 96 -11.98 6.54 16.57
C THR A 96 -13.13 7.28 15.87
N THR A 97 -12.96 7.64 14.60
CA THR A 97 -14.00 8.32 13.81
C THR A 97 -15.09 7.36 13.34
N TRP A 98 -14.73 6.09 13.11
CA TRP A 98 -15.62 5.02 12.70
C TRP A 98 -16.06 4.14 13.88
N GLN A 99 -16.94 4.66 14.73
CA GLN A 99 -17.43 3.94 15.92
C GLN A 99 -18.20 2.66 15.56
N ASP A 100 -17.91 1.57 16.27
CA ASP A 100 -18.50 0.23 16.06
C ASP A 100 -18.21 -0.43 14.70
N TRP A 101 -17.23 0.09 13.96
CA TRP A 101 -16.79 -0.48 12.69
C TRP A 101 -15.44 -1.19 12.82
N GLU A 102 -15.30 -2.30 12.11
CA GLU A 102 -14.02 -2.97 11.89
C GLU A 102 -13.30 -2.29 10.71
N ILE A 103 -12.08 -1.80 10.94
CA ILE A 103 -11.29 -1.10 9.93
C ILE A 103 -10.02 -1.90 9.64
N GLU A 104 -9.87 -2.31 8.38
CA GLU A 104 -8.75 -3.09 7.86
C GLU A 104 -8.12 -2.45 6.61
N TRP A 105 -6.84 -2.71 6.44
CA TRP A 105 -6.11 -2.41 5.21
C TRP A 105 -6.12 -3.65 4.31
N ALA A 106 -6.32 -3.45 3.01
CA ALA A 106 -6.14 -4.51 2.00
C ALA A 106 -4.66 -4.59 1.60
N TYR A 107 -3.95 -5.60 2.13
CA TYR A 107 -2.51 -5.80 1.90
C TYR A 107 -2.21 -6.38 0.52
N GLU A 108 -3.13 -7.13 -0.08
CA GLU A 108 -3.03 -7.64 -1.46
C GLU A 108 -3.89 -6.78 -2.43
N GLY A 109 -4.24 -5.55 -2.02
CA GLY A 109 -4.91 -4.56 -2.86
C GLY A 109 -6.26 -5.03 -3.39
N ILE A 110 -6.44 -4.97 -4.71
CA ILE A 110 -7.71 -5.35 -5.37
C ILE A 110 -8.06 -6.83 -5.14
N LEU A 111 -7.08 -7.69 -4.93
CA LEU A 111 -7.30 -9.12 -4.71
C LEU A 111 -8.02 -9.39 -3.38
N ASP A 112 -7.65 -8.66 -2.31
CA ASP A 112 -8.36 -8.74 -1.03
C ASP A 112 -9.82 -8.32 -1.19
N LEU A 113 -10.07 -7.26 -1.96
CA LEU A 113 -11.43 -6.79 -2.21
C LEU A 113 -12.25 -7.82 -2.99
N ALA A 114 -11.69 -8.35 -4.09
CA ALA A 114 -12.34 -9.37 -4.89
C ALA A 114 -12.66 -10.62 -4.05
N THR A 115 -11.68 -11.09 -3.27
CA THR A 115 -11.81 -12.26 -2.40
C THR A 115 -12.90 -12.06 -1.35
N TYR A 116 -12.96 -10.88 -0.73
CA TYR A 116 -13.93 -10.58 0.32
C TYR A 116 -15.39 -10.71 -0.14
N VAL A 117 -15.71 -10.24 -1.34
CA VAL A 117 -17.07 -10.32 -1.91
C VAL A 117 -17.30 -11.59 -2.74
N GLY A 118 -16.33 -12.50 -2.80
CA GLY A 118 -16.41 -13.75 -3.55
C GLY A 118 -16.29 -13.58 -5.07
N TYR A 119 -15.72 -12.47 -5.55
CA TYR A 119 -15.40 -12.30 -6.97
C TYR A 119 -14.16 -13.16 -7.33
N PRO A 120 -14.16 -13.91 -8.46
CA PRO A 120 -13.07 -14.83 -8.78
C PRO A 120 -11.72 -14.13 -8.91
N LYS A 121 -10.73 -14.58 -8.14
CA LYS A 121 -9.37 -13.99 -8.11
C LYS A 121 -8.69 -13.99 -9.48
N GLU A 122 -8.92 -15.01 -10.29
CA GLU A 122 -8.31 -15.16 -11.61
C GLU A 122 -8.80 -14.10 -12.61
N LYS A 123 -9.86 -13.35 -12.28
CA LYS A 123 -10.37 -12.24 -13.09
C LYS A 123 -9.75 -10.89 -12.74
N VAL A 124 -9.08 -10.77 -11.60
CA VAL A 124 -8.38 -9.54 -11.19
C VAL A 124 -6.86 -9.69 -11.24
N LEU A 125 -6.35 -10.93 -11.25
CA LEU A 125 -4.93 -11.21 -11.38
C LEU A 125 -4.50 -11.23 -12.83
N THR A 126 -3.48 -10.44 -13.16
CA THR A 126 -2.81 -10.48 -14.46
C THR A 126 -1.57 -11.34 -14.35
N SER A 127 -1.40 -12.31 -15.26
CA SER A 127 -0.14 -13.03 -15.35
C SER A 127 0.95 -12.08 -15.83
N SER A 128 1.86 -11.68 -14.94
CA SER A 128 3.08 -11.00 -15.33
C SER A 128 4.28 -11.92 -15.13
N GLU A 129 5.02 -12.18 -16.20
CA GLU A 129 6.37 -12.73 -16.05
C GLU A 129 7.27 -11.58 -15.61
N ILE A 130 7.68 -11.61 -14.34
CA ILE A 130 8.65 -10.67 -13.80
C ILE A 130 10.02 -10.99 -14.43
N ASP A 131 10.35 -10.30 -15.52
CA ASP A 131 11.65 -10.37 -16.19
C ASP A 131 12.66 -9.49 -15.44
N ILE A 132 13.01 -9.88 -14.21
CA ILE A 132 13.99 -9.17 -13.40
C ILE A 132 15.20 -10.06 -13.17
N ASN A 133 16.39 -9.51 -13.41
CA ASN A 133 17.72 -10.15 -13.30
C ASN A 133 18.54 -9.62 -12.10
N TYR A 134 17.91 -9.40 -10.93
CA TYR A 134 18.58 -8.90 -9.73
C TYR A 134 18.68 -9.98 -8.63
N LEU A 135 19.73 -10.81 -8.73
CA LEU A 135 20.08 -11.84 -7.74
C LEU A 135 21.01 -11.34 -6.61
N SER A 136 21.44 -10.08 -6.67
CA SER A 136 22.49 -9.55 -5.78
C SER A 136 21.90 -8.79 -4.60
N LEU A 137 22.35 -9.10 -3.38
CA LEU A 137 22.10 -8.31 -2.17
C LEU A 137 23.17 -7.22 -1.96
N ALA A 138 23.82 -6.75 -3.03
CA ALA A 138 24.74 -5.62 -2.95
C ALA A 138 23.98 -4.33 -2.63
N PRO A 139 24.55 -3.42 -1.81
CA PRO A 139 23.93 -2.14 -1.56
C PRO A 139 23.84 -1.31 -2.85
N PRO A 140 22.83 -0.43 -2.96
CA PRO A 140 22.72 0.49 -4.09
C PRO A 140 23.91 1.46 -4.12
N GLU A 141 24.15 2.07 -5.29
CA GLU A 141 25.23 3.05 -5.49
C GLU A 141 25.09 4.25 -4.55
N GLU A 142 23.86 4.71 -4.35
CA GLU A 142 23.52 5.81 -3.44
C GLU A 142 22.78 5.28 -2.22
N LYS A 143 23.27 5.61 -1.02
CA LYS A 143 22.65 5.20 0.24
C LYS A 143 21.18 5.60 0.36
N SER A 144 20.82 6.77 -0.19
CA SER A 144 19.45 7.28 -0.16
C SER A 144 18.46 6.49 -1.01
N TRP A 145 18.93 5.54 -1.83
CA TRP A 145 18.06 4.63 -2.58
C TRP A 145 17.68 3.37 -1.80
N VAL A 146 18.20 3.21 -0.58
CA VAL A 146 17.80 2.10 0.28
C VAL A 146 16.37 2.32 0.76
N ASP A 147 15.49 1.44 0.31
CA ASP A 147 14.09 1.35 0.70
C ASP A 147 13.72 -0.03 1.25
N THR A 148 14.64 -1.00 1.21
CA THR A 148 14.39 -2.37 1.65
C THR A 148 15.59 -2.91 2.42
N VAL A 149 15.35 -3.81 3.37
CA VAL A 149 16.41 -4.45 4.15
C VAL A 149 16.26 -5.97 4.22
N ALA A 150 17.30 -6.66 3.79
CA ALA A 150 17.41 -8.11 3.97
C ALA A 150 18.24 -8.43 5.20
N SER A 151 17.88 -9.50 5.90
CA SER A 151 18.64 -10.05 7.01
C SER A 151 18.78 -11.55 6.82
N VAL A 152 19.99 -12.07 6.91
CA VAL A 152 20.28 -13.49 6.61
C VAL A 152 21.09 -14.10 7.74
N LYS A 153 20.53 -15.14 8.34
CA LYS A 153 21.18 -15.93 9.38
C LYS A 153 21.76 -17.19 8.74
N PHE A 154 23.09 -17.19 8.60
CA PHE A 154 23.86 -18.29 8.01
C PHE A 154 24.17 -19.40 9.02
N SER A 155 24.31 -19.03 10.30
CA SER A 155 24.55 -19.97 11.40
C SER A 155 24.08 -19.35 12.72
N GLN A 156 24.19 -20.09 13.82
CA GLN A 156 23.82 -19.60 15.15
C GLN A 156 24.52 -18.28 15.54
N ASN A 157 25.72 -18.02 15.01
CA ASN A 157 26.54 -16.86 15.38
C ASN A 157 26.84 -15.93 14.20
N GLU A 158 26.21 -16.15 13.05
CA GLU A 158 26.45 -15.38 11.83
C GLU A 158 25.13 -14.89 11.25
N LEU A 159 24.79 -13.64 11.59
CA LEU A 159 23.73 -12.85 11.00
C LEU A 159 24.37 -11.68 10.24
N LEU A 160 23.96 -11.49 8.98
CA LEU A 160 24.35 -10.33 8.18
C LEU A 160 23.11 -9.59 7.70
N LEU A 161 23.23 -8.27 7.60
CA LEU A 161 22.20 -7.35 7.13
C LEU A 161 22.63 -6.74 5.80
N PHE A 162 21.70 -6.61 4.86
CA PHE A 162 21.95 -6.08 3.53
C PHE A 162 20.94 -4.97 3.25
N PRO A 163 21.37 -3.70 3.23
CA PRO A 163 20.51 -2.59 2.84
C PRO A 163 20.45 -2.56 1.31
N ILE A 164 19.25 -2.67 0.76
CA ILE A 164 18.99 -2.90 -0.66
C ILE A 164 17.90 -1.95 -1.17
N SER A 165 17.70 -1.92 -2.48
CA SER A 165 16.68 -1.10 -3.15
C SER A 165 15.70 -1.96 -3.93
N GLY A 166 14.43 -1.57 -3.98
CA GLY A 166 13.36 -2.26 -4.70
C GLY A 166 12.59 -3.25 -3.83
N GLY A 167 11.42 -3.68 -4.31
CA GLY A 167 10.47 -4.50 -3.58
C GLY A 167 10.98 -5.89 -3.17
N VAL A 168 10.40 -6.45 -2.12
CA VAL A 168 10.77 -7.78 -1.60
C VAL A 168 10.52 -8.90 -2.62
N ASP A 169 9.49 -8.74 -3.45
CA ASP A 169 9.10 -9.64 -4.53
C ASP A 169 10.22 -9.84 -5.55
N ILE A 170 10.99 -8.77 -5.85
CA ILE A 170 12.11 -8.81 -6.80
C ILE A 170 13.18 -9.82 -6.38
N TYR A 171 13.44 -9.91 -5.07
CA TYR A 171 14.48 -10.78 -4.52
C TYR A 171 13.93 -12.16 -4.17
N LEU A 172 12.76 -12.22 -3.54
CA LEU A 172 12.20 -13.47 -3.02
C LEU A 172 11.61 -14.35 -4.14
N SER A 173 11.32 -13.81 -5.33
CA SER A 173 10.86 -14.60 -6.48
C SER A 173 11.88 -15.63 -6.98
N TYR A 174 13.16 -15.49 -6.63
CA TYR A 174 14.22 -16.45 -6.97
C TYR A 174 14.21 -17.71 -6.10
N GLY A 175 13.42 -17.76 -5.04
CA GLY A 175 13.42 -18.91 -4.14
C GLY A 175 14.77 -19.10 -3.44
N PRO A 176 15.07 -20.34 -3.00
CA PRO A 176 16.33 -20.68 -2.32
C PRO A 176 17.59 -20.40 -3.13
N ASP A 177 17.50 -20.24 -4.46
CA ASP A 177 18.66 -19.88 -5.30
C ASP A 177 19.23 -18.50 -4.95
N LEU A 178 18.43 -17.60 -4.38
CA LEU A 178 18.92 -16.33 -3.82
C LEU A 178 20.07 -16.57 -2.84
N ILE A 179 19.95 -17.56 -1.95
CA ILE A 179 20.92 -17.85 -0.89
C ILE A 179 22.29 -18.22 -1.46
N ASN A 180 22.29 -18.98 -2.55
CA ASN A 180 23.52 -19.44 -3.22
C ASN A 180 24.29 -18.28 -3.87
N ASN A 181 23.63 -17.15 -4.12
CA ASN A 181 24.20 -15.98 -4.79
C ASN A 181 24.54 -14.83 -3.83
N ILE A 182 24.38 -15.03 -2.51
CA ILE A 182 24.72 -13.99 -1.53
C ILE A 182 26.23 -13.84 -1.39
N ASP A 183 26.74 -12.69 -1.82
CA ASP A 183 28.10 -12.26 -1.48
C ASP A 183 28.12 -11.64 -0.07
N LYS A 184 28.64 -12.40 0.90
CA LYS A 184 28.77 -11.99 2.30
C LYS A 184 29.63 -10.74 2.51
N SER A 185 30.47 -10.36 1.55
CA SER A 185 31.31 -9.15 1.67
C SER A 185 30.50 -7.85 1.68
N PHE A 186 29.26 -7.88 1.17
CA PHE A 186 28.30 -6.77 1.27
C PHE A 186 27.50 -6.76 2.57
N GLY A 187 27.64 -7.79 3.41
CA GLY A 187 26.85 -7.94 4.63
C GLY A 187 27.40 -7.12 5.80
N TYR A 188 26.51 -6.38 6.45
CA TYR A 188 26.79 -5.62 7.67
C TYR A 188 26.44 -6.42 8.92
N LYS A 189 27.20 -6.26 10.00
CA LYS A 189 26.89 -6.89 11.30
C LYS A 189 25.79 -6.17 12.07
N SER A 190 25.60 -4.89 11.80
CA SER A 190 24.58 -4.04 12.37
C SER A 190 24.31 -2.87 11.42
N ILE A 191 23.06 -2.42 11.33
CA ILE A 191 22.63 -1.30 10.49
C ILE A 191 21.71 -0.41 11.30
N SER A 192 21.91 0.90 11.18
CA SER A 192 20.92 1.90 11.57
C SER A 192 20.45 2.63 10.32
N LEU A 193 19.19 2.41 9.91
CA LEU A 193 18.66 2.89 8.63
C LEU A 193 18.58 4.41 8.51
N LYS A 194 18.57 5.15 9.63
CA LYS A 194 18.70 6.62 9.62
C LYS A 194 20.00 7.14 8.99
N GLU A 195 21.02 6.28 8.86
CA GLU A 195 22.30 6.60 8.21
C GLU A 195 22.29 6.33 6.69
N TRP A 196 21.19 5.77 6.18
CA TRP A 196 21.04 5.31 4.81
C TRP A 196 20.04 6.17 4.04
N SER A 197 18.79 6.21 4.52
CA SER A 197 17.72 6.99 3.91
C SER A 197 16.99 7.83 4.96
N LYS A 198 16.39 8.92 4.48
CA LYS A 198 15.50 9.76 5.29
C LYS A 198 14.12 9.13 5.45
N ASP A 199 13.69 8.41 4.43
CA ASP A 199 12.36 7.82 4.34
C ASP A 199 12.34 6.47 5.05
N PHE A 200 11.17 6.08 5.54
CA PHE A 200 10.97 4.77 6.15
C PHE A 200 11.03 3.68 5.06
N PRO A 201 11.65 2.52 5.31
CA PRO A 201 11.73 1.46 4.31
C PRO A 201 10.35 0.92 3.94
N MET A 202 10.19 0.61 2.66
CA MET A 202 8.99 0.05 2.06
C MET A 202 8.92 -1.47 2.21
N GLY A 203 10.00 -2.14 2.58
CA GLY A 203 9.98 -3.58 2.79
C GLY A 203 11.18 -4.15 3.52
N GLY A 204 11.07 -5.43 3.87
CA GLY A 204 12.20 -6.17 4.42
C GLY A 204 11.91 -7.64 4.58
N PHE A 205 12.98 -8.43 4.67
CA PHE A 205 12.87 -9.87 4.87
C PHE A 205 13.98 -10.46 5.73
N HIS A 206 13.67 -11.57 6.39
CA HIS A 206 14.55 -12.37 7.21
C HIS A 206 14.61 -13.80 6.69
N ILE A 207 15.81 -14.26 6.37
CA ILE A 207 16.07 -15.64 5.95
C ILE A 207 16.88 -16.31 7.05
N ASP A 208 16.29 -17.30 7.72
CA ASP A 208 17.00 -18.21 8.62
C ASP A 208 17.28 -19.53 7.89
N ILE A 209 18.51 -19.64 7.38
CA ILE A 209 18.99 -20.83 6.64
C ILE A 209 19.06 -22.04 7.58
N THR A 210 19.26 -21.83 8.89
CA THR A 210 19.40 -22.94 9.84
C THR A 210 18.08 -23.64 10.15
N SER A 211 16.95 -22.96 9.90
CA SER A 211 15.60 -23.47 10.16
C SER A 211 14.71 -23.51 8.93
N ASN A 212 15.23 -23.20 7.74
CA ASN A 212 14.46 -23.03 6.49
C ASN A 212 13.23 -22.12 6.68
N ARG A 213 13.45 -20.96 7.29
CA ARG A 213 12.38 -19.99 7.59
C ARG A 213 12.61 -18.69 6.83
N LEU A 214 11.57 -18.22 6.14
CA LEU A 214 11.54 -16.94 5.44
C LEU A 214 10.42 -16.09 6.05
N GLU A 215 10.77 -14.93 6.56
CA GLU A 215 9.81 -13.93 7.03
C GLU A 215 9.94 -12.67 6.19
N TYR A 216 8.83 -12.03 5.83
CA TYR A 216 8.89 -10.78 5.10
C TYR A 216 7.74 -9.84 5.47
N TRP A 217 7.93 -8.56 5.20
CA TRP A 217 6.95 -7.49 5.37
C TRP A 217 7.12 -6.48 4.24
N HIS A 218 6.04 -5.80 3.87
CA HIS A 218 6.03 -4.81 2.79
C HIS A 218 4.95 -3.74 2.98
N ALA A 219 5.20 -2.56 2.42
CA ALA A 219 4.27 -1.44 2.43
C ALA A 219 3.28 -1.53 1.27
N ASN A 220 3.79 -1.85 0.07
CA ASN A 220 3.06 -1.96 -1.20
C ASN A 220 1.92 -2.97 -1.13
N ASP A 221 0.89 -2.78 -1.94
CA ASP A 221 -0.06 -3.83 -2.26
C ASP A 221 0.51 -4.72 -3.37
N ILE A 222 0.91 -5.94 -3.02
CA ILE A 222 1.47 -6.91 -3.98
C ILE A 222 0.49 -8.09 -4.06
N PRO A 223 -0.40 -8.11 -5.07
CA PRO A 223 -1.41 -9.16 -5.18
C PRO A 223 -0.80 -10.55 -5.21
N ASN A 224 -1.39 -11.47 -4.42
CA ASN A 224 -1.06 -12.90 -4.43
C ASN A 224 0.38 -13.25 -4.00
N ILE A 225 1.15 -12.30 -3.44
CA ILE A 225 2.56 -12.49 -3.08
C ILE A 225 2.76 -13.68 -2.14
N SER A 226 1.85 -13.89 -1.18
CA SER A 226 1.94 -14.98 -0.21
C SER A 226 1.93 -16.35 -0.88
N GLN A 227 1.01 -16.53 -1.84
CA GLN A 227 0.87 -17.78 -2.56
C GLN A 227 2.06 -18.02 -3.50
N GLU A 228 2.53 -16.96 -4.17
CA GLU A 228 3.66 -17.03 -5.10
C GLU A 228 4.95 -17.40 -4.38
N LEU A 229 5.26 -16.71 -3.28
CA LEU A 229 6.50 -16.97 -2.53
C LEU A 229 6.49 -18.36 -1.90
N ARG A 230 5.35 -18.86 -1.40
CA ARG A 230 5.24 -20.27 -0.95
C ARG A 230 5.53 -21.26 -2.08
N SER A 231 5.16 -20.95 -3.32
CA SER A 231 5.49 -21.79 -4.47
C SER A 231 6.96 -21.70 -4.88
N LYS A 232 7.62 -20.55 -4.68
CA LYS A 232 9.04 -20.32 -5.02
C LYS A 232 10.00 -20.85 -3.96
N TRP A 233 9.55 -20.96 -2.72
CA TRP A 233 10.32 -21.47 -1.58
C TRP A 233 9.75 -22.81 -1.08
N PRO A 234 9.82 -23.89 -1.88
CA PRO A 234 9.34 -25.19 -1.46
C PRO A 234 10.14 -25.67 -0.24
N ASP A 235 9.47 -26.31 0.71
CA ASP A 235 10.05 -26.84 1.95
C ASP A 235 10.57 -25.79 2.96
N TRP A 236 10.26 -24.51 2.75
CA TRP A 236 10.50 -23.43 3.70
C TRP A 236 9.21 -23.02 4.42
N ASP A 237 9.36 -22.60 5.67
CA ASP A 237 8.30 -21.90 6.42
C ASP A 237 8.28 -20.43 6.00
N VAL A 238 7.38 -20.10 5.06
CA VAL A 238 7.19 -18.74 4.54
C VAL A 238 6.11 -18.03 5.36
N ILE A 239 6.50 -16.95 6.02
CA ILE A 239 5.66 -16.14 6.90
C ILE A 239 5.61 -14.72 6.38
N GLU A 240 4.40 -14.27 6.10
CA GLU A 240 4.10 -12.90 5.80
C GLU A 240 3.72 -12.16 7.09
N ASN A 241 4.40 -11.05 7.34
CA ASN A 241 4.15 -10.18 8.49
C ASN A 241 3.42 -8.89 8.09
N TYR A 242 2.95 -8.76 6.84
CA TYR A 242 2.25 -7.59 6.33
C TYR A 242 3.01 -6.28 6.62
N ASP A 243 2.49 -5.39 7.47
CA ASP A 243 3.13 -4.14 7.89
C ASP A 243 3.88 -4.22 9.24
N ASN A 244 4.00 -5.41 9.84
CA ASN A 244 4.69 -5.64 11.10
C ASN A 244 6.21 -5.75 10.89
N TYR A 245 6.84 -4.65 10.47
CA TYR A 245 8.29 -4.53 10.30
C TYR A 245 9.07 -4.83 11.58
N GLU A 246 8.45 -4.64 12.75
CA GLU A 246 9.01 -4.95 14.06
C GLU A 246 9.34 -6.46 14.23
N SER A 247 8.69 -7.34 13.45
CA SER A 247 9.04 -8.76 13.38
C SER A 247 10.51 -8.98 12.96
N GLN A 248 11.01 -8.19 12.03
CA GLN A 248 12.39 -8.27 11.55
C GLN A 248 13.37 -7.68 12.58
N TYR A 249 12.99 -6.60 13.26
CA TYR A 249 13.75 -6.06 14.39
C TYR A 249 14.00 -7.15 15.46
N ASN A 250 12.94 -7.87 15.83
CA ASN A 250 13.01 -8.97 16.79
C ASN A 250 13.88 -10.12 16.28
N SER A 251 13.72 -10.52 15.01
CA SER A 251 14.49 -11.62 14.39
C SER A 251 15.99 -11.31 14.27
N THR A 252 16.36 -10.04 14.22
CA THR A 252 17.75 -9.57 14.18
C THR A 252 18.32 -9.26 15.57
N ASN A 253 17.55 -9.44 16.65
CA ASN A 253 17.93 -9.12 18.03
C ASN A 253 18.46 -7.68 18.19
N GLY A 254 17.83 -6.73 17.50
CA GLY A 254 18.20 -5.31 17.56
C GLY A 254 19.46 -4.92 16.78
N LEU A 255 20.03 -5.83 15.96
CA LEU A 255 21.14 -5.48 15.05
C LEU A 255 20.69 -4.60 13.88
N LEU A 256 19.40 -4.65 13.53
CA LEU A 256 18.75 -3.72 12.62
C LEU A 256 17.99 -2.66 13.42
N GLU A 257 18.33 -1.40 13.25
CA GLU A 257 17.59 -0.26 13.78
C GLU A 257 16.89 0.48 12.64
N PHE A 258 15.56 0.64 12.77
CA PHE A 258 14.74 1.44 11.86
C PHE A 258 14.88 2.94 12.15
N GLN A 259 14.32 3.79 11.28
CA GLN A 259 14.25 5.23 11.47
C GLN A 259 13.49 5.60 12.74
N ASP A 260 13.86 6.73 13.34
CA ASP A 260 13.14 7.29 14.49
C ASP A 260 11.77 7.79 14.05
N ILE A 261 10.70 7.15 14.54
CA ILE A 261 9.33 7.53 14.22
C ILE A 261 8.84 8.58 15.22
N SER A 262 8.70 9.83 14.76
CA SER A 262 8.12 10.90 15.56
C SER A 262 6.61 10.97 15.37
N GLN A 263 5.85 10.56 16.39
CA GLN A 263 4.38 10.67 16.37
C GLN A 263 3.90 12.11 16.12
N HIS A 264 4.61 13.12 16.62
CA HIS A 264 4.27 14.52 16.35
C HIS A 264 4.43 14.89 14.86
N GLN A 265 5.46 14.37 14.20
CA GLN A 265 5.66 14.56 12.77
C GLN A 265 4.57 13.87 11.95
N LEU A 266 4.28 12.61 12.25
CA LEU A 266 3.21 11.85 11.59
C LEU A 266 1.85 12.54 11.75
N LEU A 267 1.51 13.01 12.96
CA LEU A 267 0.28 13.77 13.19
C LEU A 267 0.19 15.05 12.36
N ARG A 268 1.32 15.76 12.20
CA ARG A 268 1.37 16.96 11.36
C ARG A 268 1.16 16.61 9.89
N GLU A 269 1.77 15.53 9.41
CA GLU A 269 1.61 15.04 8.04
C GLU A 269 0.16 14.61 7.77
N LEU A 270 -0.45 13.84 8.68
CA LEU A 270 -1.87 13.46 8.59
C LEU A 270 -2.81 14.67 8.61
N LYS A 271 -2.53 15.69 9.44
CA LYS A 271 -3.30 16.94 9.42
C LYS A 271 -3.24 17.63 8.07
N VAL A 272 -2.06 17.70 7.46
CA VAL A 272 -1.89 18.26 6.11
C VAL A 272 -2.65 17.41 5.11
N LEU A 273 -2.49 16.09 5.11
CA LEU A 273 -3.17 15.17 4.20
C LEU A 273 -4.69 15.32 4.25
N LEU A 274 -5.28 15.28 5.45
CA LEU A 274 -6.72 15.26 5.68
C LEU A 274 -7.40 16.62 5.50
N LEU A 275 -6.73 17.71 5.83
CA LEU A 275 -7.31 19.07 5.78
C LEU A 275 -6.96 19.84 4.50
N SER A 276 -6.09 19.30 3.64
CA SER A 276 -5.79 19.90 2.35
C SER A 276 -6.98 19.79 1.39
N GLU A 277 -7.17 20.83 0.57
CA GLU A 277 -8.11 20.77 -0.53
C GLU A 277 -7.48 19.95 -1.67
N PRO A 278 -8.11 18.83 -2.08
CA PRO A 278 -7.55 18.01 -3.14
C PRO A 278 -7.58 18.77 -4.47
N SER A 279 -6.52 18.67 -5.28
CA SER A 279 -6.47 19.32 -6.59
C SER A 279 -7.57 18.77 -7.52
N ASN A 280 -8.13 19.58 -8.43
CA ASN A 280 -9.07 19.09 -9.45
C ASN A 280 -8.28 18.59 -10.67
N PRO A 281 -8.21 17.26 -10.93
CA PRO A 281 -7.43 16.71 -12.03
C PRO A 281 -7.94 17.15 -13.41
N ILE A 282 -9.22 17.53 -13.53
CA ILE A 282 -9.80 18.03 -14.78
C ILE A 282 -9.08 19.30 -15.24
N ASN A 283 -8.66 20.17 -14.32
CA ASN A 283 -7.93 21.39 -14.67
C ASN A 283 -6.60 21.09 -15.39
N ALA A 284 -5.91 20.02 -14.98
CA ALA A 284 -4.68 19.58 -15.62
C ALA A 284 -4.94 19.04 -17.03
N ILE A 285 -6.04 18.30 -17.21
CA ILE A 285 -6.48 17.79 -18.51
C ILE A 285 -6.85 18.95 -19.44
N GLU A 286 -7.63 19.92 -18.97
CA GLU A 286 -8.00 21.11 -19.75
C GLU A 286 -6.77 21.89 -20.22
N CYS A 287 -5.80 22.08 -19.32
CA CYS A 287 -4.52 22.72 -19.65
C CYS A 287 -3.76 21.93 -20.74
N PHE A 288 -3.72 20.61 -20.62
CA PHE A 288 -3.09 19.73 -21.61
C PHE A 288 -3.79 19.78 -22.97
N ILE A 289 -5.13 19.65 -23.00
CA ILE A 289 -5.94 19.75 -24.23
C ILE A 289 -5.64 21.07 -24.93
N LYS A 290 -5.68 22.19 -24.20
CA LYS A 290 -5.43 23.52 -24.75
C LYS A 290 -4.04 23.60 -25.37
N LYS A 291 -3.01 23.14 -24.65
CA LYS A 291 -1.62 23.15 -25.14
C LYS A 291 -1.44 22.34 -26.43
N GLU A 292 -2.00 21.15 -26.51
CA GLU A 292 -1.88 20.31 -27.70
C GLU A 292 -2.72 20.83 -28.87
N ALA A 293 -3.89 21.43 -28.58
CA ALA A 293 -4.71 22.10 -29.59
C ALA A 293 -4.00 23.34 -30.17
N ASP A 294 -3.35 24.15 -29.33
CA ASP A 294 -2.51 25.28 -29.76
C ASP A 294 -1.32 24.83 -30.62
N ALA A 295 -0.85 23.58 -30.43
CA ALA A 295 0.16 22.94 -31.28
C ALA A 295 -0.41 22.28 -32.56
N GLY A 296 -1.71 22.43 -32.83
CA GLY A 296 -2.38 21.90 -34.02
C GLY A 296 -2.64 20.39 -34.00
N LYS A 297 -2.57 19.74 -32.83
CA LYS A 297 -2.81 18.31 -32.69
C LYS A 297 -4.26 18.02 -32.28
N LYS A 298 -4.76 16.85 -32.68
CA LYS A 298 -6.04 16.32 -32.22
C LYS A 298 -5.82 15.51 -30.94
N VAL A 299 -6.60 15.78 -29.91
CA VAL A 299 -6.57 15.05 -28.63
C VAL A 299 -7.88 14.30 -28.45
N GLU A 300 -7.80 13.06 -27.99
CA GLU A 300 -8.93 12.25 -27.56
C GLU A 300 -8.78 11.97 -26.07
N VAL A 301 -9.85 12.20 -25.30
CA VAL A 301 -9.86 12.08 -23.85
C VAL A 301 -10.92 11.06 -23.45
N ASN A 302 -10.56 10.15 -22.56
CA ASN A 302 -11.50 9.20 -21.99
C ASN A 302 -12.63 9.97 -21.27
N PRO A 303 -13.93 9.73 -21.58
CA PRO A 303 -15.03 10.41 -20.92
C PRO A 303 -15.01 10.30 -19.39
N HIS A 304 -14.56 9.18 -18.83
CA HIS A 304 -14.45 9.01 -17.39
C HIS A 304 -13.41 9.94 -16.75
N ALA A 305 -12.39 10.35 -17.51
CA ALA A 305 -11.36 11.28 -17.05
C ALA A 305 -11.90 12.72 -16.89
N LEU A 306 -13.04 13.05 -17.49
CA LEU A 306 -13.70 14.36 -17.40
C LEU A 306 -14.71 14.45 -16.24
N LYS A 307 -14.83 13.41 -15.42
CA LYS A 307 -15.70 13.37 -14.24
C LYS A 307 -14.84 13.35 -12.98
N ASN A 308 -15.08 14.26 -12.04
CA ASN A 308 -14.41 14.33 -10.74
C ASN A 308 -15.44 14.72 -9.67
N ASP A 309 -16.33 13.79 -9.37
CA ASP A 309 -17.39 14.00 -8.37
C ASP A 309 -16.80 13.83 -6.97
N ARG A 310 -16.94 14.88 -6.16
CA ARG A 310 -16.41 14.92 -4.79
C ARG A 310 -17.50 15.26 -3.81
N TYR A 311 -17.39 14.65 -2.64
CA TYR A 311 -18.15 15.02 -1.47
C TYR A 311 -17.30 15.90 -0.56
N GLU A 312 -17.62 17.19 -0.48
CA GLU A 312 -16.85 18.14 0.33
C GLU A 312 -17.50 18.38 1.69
N LEU A 313 -16.86 17.86 2.75
CA LEU A 313 -17.18 18.30 4.11
C LEU A 313 -16.60 19.71 4.36
N PRO A 314 -17.36 20.59 5.03
CA PRO A 314 -16.84 21.86 5.50
C PRO A 314 -15.58 21.68 6.36
N LYS A 315 -14.58 22.53 6.14
CA LYS A 315 -13.28 22.43 6.81
C LYS A 315 -13.37 22.42 8.34
N ASN A 316 -14.26 23.24 8.91
CA ASN A 316 -14.46 23.28 10.37
C ASN A 316 -14.98 21.94 10.92
N VAL A 317 -15.84 21.24 10.17
CA VAL A 317 -16.34 19.91 10.57
C VAL A 317 -15.20 18.88 10.49
N LYS A 318 -14.36 18.95 9.45
CA LYS A 318 -13.16 18.11 9.35
C LYS A 318 -12.20 18.34 10.52
N GLU A 319 -11.96 19.59 10.89
CA GLU A 319 -11.12 19.96 12.03
C GLU A 319 -11.69 19.39 13.34
N GLU A 320 -12.99 19.57 13.60
CA GLU A 320 -13.66 19.03 14.80
C GLU A 320 -13.55 17.49 14.89
N ILE A 321 -13.79 16.76 13.79
CA ILE A 321 -13.69 15.29 13.75
C ILE A 321 -12.26 14.84 13.99
N LEU A 322 -11.29 15.50 13.36
CA LEU A 322 -9.87 15.14 13.49
C LEU A 322 -9.34 15.45 14.90
N GLU A 323 -9.71 16.58 15.50
CA GLU A 323 -9.36 16.91 16.87
C GLU A 323 -9.93 15.89 17.85
N PHE A 324 -11.21 15.52 17.68
CA PHE A 324 -11.82 14.44 18.45
C PHE A 324 -11.05 13.12 18.33
N ALA A 325 -10.63 12.73 17.12
CA ALA A 325 -9.85 11.50 16.91
C ALA A 325 -8.49 11.56 17.61
N ILE A 326 -7.81 12.70 17.58
CA ILE A 326 -6.50 12.92 18.19
C ILE A 326 -6.60 12.90 19.72
N ASP A 327 -7.61 13.53 20.30
CA ASP A 327 -7.81 13.63 21.76
C ASP A 327 -8.14 12.27 22.39
N ASN A 328 -8.57 11.29 21.59
CA ASN A 328 -8.93 9.94 22.02
C ASN A 328 -7.93 8.87 21.55
N LEU A 329 -6.74 9.28 21.09
CA LEU A 329 -5.65 8.39 20.66
C LEU A 329 -4.83 7.85 21.85
#